data_AF-A0A4Y9AGT2-F1
#
_entry.id   AF-A0A4Y9AGT2-F1
#
_cell.length_a   1.000
_cell.length_b   1.000
_cell.length_c   1.000
_cell.angle_alpha   90.00
_cell.angle_beta   90.00
_cell.angle_gamma   90.00
#
_symmetry.space_group_name_H-M   'P 1'
#
loop_
_entity.id
_entity.type
_entity.pdbx_description
1 polymer ?
#
loop_
_entity_poly.entity_id
_entity_poly.type
_entity_poly.pdbx_seq_one_letter_code
_entity_poly.pdbx_strand_id
1 'polypeptide(L)' 'MAQQQNNMMQRARNAVNQLTNAQGNANQQEQQAAQNAIQAAKSQASSEEQQQLQQLEQQLRQQNQLQ' A
#
# COMPACT_ATOMS: atom_id res chain seq x y z
N MET A 1 18.72 9.17 0.26
CA MET A 1 17.45 8.67 -0.33
C MET A 1 16.59 7.85 0.64
N ALA A 2 16.97 7.61 1.91
CA ALA A 2 16.18 6.78 2.85
C ALA A 2 14.92 7.45 3.44
N GLN A 3 14.84 8.78 3.48
CA GLN A 3 13.72 9.49 4.13
C GLN A 3 12.40 9.41 3.35
N GLN A 4 12.46 9.34 2.01
CA GLN A 4 11.25 9.21 1.19
C GLN A 4 10.65 7.80 1.28
N GLN A 5 11.50 6.79 1.38
CA GLN A 5 11.11 5.39 1.47
C GLN A 5 10.32 5.08 2.74
N ASN A 6 10.80 5.59 3.88
CA ASN A 6 10.13 5.41 5.17
C ASN A 6 8.74 6.06 5.18
N ASN A 7 8.62 7.25 4.56
CA ASN A 7 7.34 7.95 4.44
C ASN A 7 6.37 7.21 3.49
N MET A 8 6.88 6.65 2.40
CA MET A 8 6.08 5.90 1.42
C MET A 8 5.62 4.55 1.95
N MET A 9 6.48 3.83 2.67
CA MET A 9 6.11 2.55 3.29
C MET A 9 5.06 2.75 4.40
N GLN A 10 5.19 3.82 5.19
CA GLN A 10 4.16 4.19 6.16
C GLN A 10 2.85 4.56 5.48
N ARG A 11 2.87 5.33 4.38
CA ARG A 11 1.68 5.66 3.58
C ARG A 11 1.02 4.40 3.00
N ALA A 12 1.79 3.50 2.43
CA ALA A 12 1.33 2.23 1.88
C ALA A 12 0.64 1.37 2.95
N ARG A 13 1.30 1.17 4.09
CA ARG A 13 0.74 0.43 5.24
C ARG A 13 -0.53 1.09 5.77
N ASN A 14 -0.52 2.40 5.94
CA ASN A 14 -1.66 3.13 6.50
C ASN A 14 -2.86 3.07 5.55
N ALA A 15 -2.63 3.16 4.24
CA ALA A 15 -3.68 3.07 3.25
C ALA A 15 -4.26 1.65 3.14
N VAL A 16 -3.45 0.58 3.19
CA VAL A 16 -3.94 -0.81 3.26
C VAL A 16 -4.73 -1.05 4.55
N ASN A 17 -4.25 -0.52 5.68
CA ASN A 17 -4.98 -0.61 6.95
C ASN A 17 -6.30 0.15 6.91
N GLN A 18 -6.34 1.33 6.29
CA GLN A 18 -7.59 2.09 6.07
C GLN A 18 -8.55 1.29 5.19
N LEU A 19 -8.08 0.74 4.07
CA LEU A 19 -8.88 -0.11 3.18
C LEU A 19 -9.41 -1.37 3.87
N THR A 20 -8.60 -2.00 4.71
CA THR A 20 -8.95 -3.20 5.46
C THR A 20 -9.98 -2.88 6.55
N ASN A 21 -9.78 -1.79 7.28
CA ASN A 21 -10.73 -1.32 8.31
C ASN A 21 -12.01 -0.73 7.72
N ALA A 22 -11.95 -0.21 6.50
CA ALA A 22 -13.12 0.38 5.84
C ALA A 22 -14.17 -0.66 5.44
N GLN A 23 -13.87 -1.97 5.53
CA GLN A 23 -14.82 -3.09 5.42
C GLN A 23 -15.88 -2.88 4.32
N GLY A 24 -15.44 -2.44 3.13
CA GLY A 24 -16.32 -2.16 1.98
C GLY A 24 -16.55 -0.69 1.62
N ASN A 25 -16.22 0.26 2.51
CA ASN A 25 -16.43 1.71 2.32
C ASN A 25 -15.16 2.49 1.93
N ALA A 26 -14.13 1.82 1.42
CA ALA A 26 -12.92 2.55 1.05
C ALA A 26 -13.14 3.26 -0.28
N ASN A 27 -12.83 4.56 -0.34
CA ASN A 27 -13.06 5.30 -1.57
C ASN A 27 -11.98 4.96 -2.59
N GLN A 28 -12.34 5.07 -3.88
CA GLN A 28 -11.41 4.86 -5.01
C GLN A 28 -10.13 5.70 -4.90
N GLN A 29 -10.20 6.84 -4.23
CA GLN A 29 -9.05 7.70 -3.96
C GLN A 29 -8.04 7.06 -3.01
N GLU A 30 -8.50 6.39 -1.95
CA GLU A 30 -7.63 5.68 -1.00
C GLU A 30 -6.99 4.45 -1.65
N GLN A 31 -7.76 3.75 -2.48
CA GLN A 31 -7.26 2.64 -3.30
C GLN A 31 -6.12 3.08 -4.23
N GLN A 32 -6.32 4.16 -4.99
CA GLN A 32 -5.30 4.69 -5.90
C GLN A 32 -4.08 5.22 -5.17
N ALA A 33 -4.28 5.90 -4.03
CA ALA A 33 -3.18 6.40 -3.21
C ALA A 33 -2.33 5.25 -2.66
N ALA A 34 -2.99 4.18 -2.19
CA ALA A 34 -2.31 2.99 -1.69
C ALA A 34 -1.52 2.26 -2.79
N GLN A 35 -2.11 2.08 -3.97
CA GLN A 35 -1.44 1.46 -5.12
C GLN A 35 -0.20 2.25 -5.54
N ASN A 36 -0.32 3.57 -5.66
CA ASN A 36 0.80 4.45 -6.00
C ASN A 36 1.88 4.44 -4.91
N ALA A 37 1.48 4.51 -3.63
CA ALA A 37 2.43 4.47 -2.51
C ALA A 37 3.20 3.14 -2.47
N ILE A 38 2.52 2.00 -2.69
CA ILE A 38 3.16 0.68 -2.73
C ILE A 38 4.12 0.55 -3.90
N GLN A 39 3.71 0.95 -5.12
CA GLN A 39 4.58 0.87 -6.30
C GLN A 39 5.83 1.74 -6.15
N ALA A 40 5.65 2.98 -5.70
CA ALA A 40 6.76 3.89 -5.54
C ALA A 40 7.65 3.52 -4.34
N ALA A 41 7.08 2.97 -3.26
CA ALA A 41 7.86 2.34 -2.20
C ALA A 41 8.65 1.14 -2.75
N LYS A 42 8.04 0.23 -3.53
CA LYS A 42 8.71 -0.96 -4.11
C LYS A 42 9.88 -0.58 -5.01
N SER A 43 9.71 0.46 -5.82
CA SER A 43 10.75 0.91 -6.76
C SER A 43 12.00 1.43 -6.05
N GLN A 44 11.88 1.87 -4.80
CA GLN A 44 13.01 2.39 -4.04
C GLN A 44 13.48 1.40 -2.96
N ALA A 45 12.57 0.55 -2.46
CA ALA A 45 12.75 -0.37 -1.36
C ALA A 45 13.83 -1.42 -1.60
N SER A 46 14.46 -1.84 -0.49
CA SER A 46 15.40 -2.96 -0.45
C SER A 46 14.69 -4.31 -0.67
N SER A 47 15.43 -5.38 -0.97
CA SER A 47 14.86 -6.70 -1.26
C SER A 47 13.89 -7.22 -0.18
N GLU A 48 14.20 -7.01 1.10
CA GLU A 48 13.33 -7.40 2.23
C GLU A 48 12.04 -6.56 2.29
N GLU A 49 12.16 -5.24 2.10
CA GLU A 49 11.01 -4.34 2.07
C GLU A 49 10.12 -4.59 0.85
N GLN A 50 10.70 -4.97 -0.29
CA GLN A 50 9.94 -5.37 -1.48
C GLN A 50 9.06 -6.57 -1.20
N GLN A 51 9.54 -7.58 -0.45
CA GLN A 51 8.71 -8.72 -0.06
C GLN A 51 7.52 -8.29 0.82
N GLN A 52 7.75 -7.42 1.80
CA GLN A 52 6.67 -6.87 2.63
C GLN A 52 5.66 -6.07 1.81
N LEU A 53 6.15 -5.21 0.91
CA LEU A 53 5.30 -4.40 0.04
C LEU A 53 4.52 -5.25 -0.95
N GLN A 54 5.08 -6.37 -1.42
CA GLN A 54 4.38 -7.30 -2.31
C GLN A 54 3.21 -8.00 -1.62
N GLN A 55 3.34 -8.36 -0.34
CA GLN A 55 2.21 -8.87 0.45
C GLN A 55 1.12 -7.80 0.66
N LEU A 56 1.53 -6.58 1.02
CA LEU A 56 0.62 -5.43 1.14
C LEU A 56 -0.13 -5.17 -0.18
N GLU A 57 0.56 -5.25 -1.32
CA GLU A 57 -0.04 -5.09 -2.66
C GLU A 57 -1.10 -6.15 -2.94
N GLN A 58 -0.85 -7.42 -2.59
CA GLN A 58 -1.83 -8.49 -2.78
C GLN A 58 -3.06 -8.28 -1.89
N GLN A 59 -2.87 -7.93 -0.62
CA GLN A 59 -3.99 -7.60 0.28
C GLN A 59 -4.81 -6.44 -0.25
N LEU A 60 -4.15 -5.40 -0.74
CA LEU A 60 -4.80 -4.25 -1.34
C LEU A 60 -5.67 -4.66 -2.54
N ARG A 61 -5.11 -5.44 -3.47
CA ARG A 61 -5.82 -5.90 -4.68
C ARG A 61 -6.97 -6.84 -4.36
N GLN A 62 -6.85 -7.63 -3.29
CA GLN A 62 -7.92 -8.49 -2.82
C GLN A 62 -9.06 -7.65 -2.22
N GLN A 63 -8.76 -6.69 -1.34
CA GLN A 63 -9.78 -5.77 -0.82
C GLN A 63 -10.45 -4.94 -1.92
N ASN A 64 -9.69 -4.52 -2.93
CA ASN A 64 -10.22 -3.75 -4.05
C ASN A 64 -11.16 -4.57 -4.95
N GLN A 65 -10.88 -5.87 -5.14
CA GLN A 65 -11.77 -6.77 -5.90
C GLN A 65 -13.01 -7.23 -5.11
N LEU A 66 -12.99 -7.11 -3.78
CA LEU A 66 -14.10 -7.49 -2.90
C LEU A 66 -15.06 -6.32 -2.62
N GLN A 67 -14.76 -5.12 -3.13
CA GLN A 67 -15.62 -3.93 -3.11
C GLN A 67 -16.43 -3.81 -4.40
#